data_AF-A0A834MYM1-F1
#
_entry.id   AF-A0A834MYM1-F1
#
_cell.length_a   1.000
_cell.length_b   1.000
_cell.length_c   1.000
_cell.angle_alpha   90.00
_cell.angle_beta   90.00
_cell.angle_gamma   90.00
#
_symmetry.space_group_name_H-M   'P 1'
#
loop_
_entity.id
_entity.type
_entity.pdbx_description
1 polymer ?
#
loop_
_entity_poly.entity_id
_entity_poly.type
_entity_poly.pdbx_seq_one_letter_code
_entity_poly.pdbx_strand_id
1 'polypeptide(L)'
;MWILQLICVVTFVTTSHCSDITTAVFGNVLDGMPAAFGDFDSDELTDVFMVRKDGKTVQVFLAAEQEPLLRPNNDLKCSFKEPVTSVVPGDFDGDVFMDILVTTMNQITKLTDVYILWGGNKDSVVQLNCTTELLFSMRGQPLALDYNRDMIIDLFGMNENYNRSFWIFTENRGKFKIIPMLDKKYKNMEKISHPHSNAFLDLNNDFLPDLVVTTNKSFEVWHGKEDGFVFNRHIDLPRNAKVIGQTLYLDVELTGKVDLLLPLCYDEAKHINCTIMMYSKCVWHDLQINFRDKINTWAFIKGDGQRYTDAITLRGGDFNMDGYPDLLATLESTSTKQRQSFLLENVACNSCNGFNRTFDIRWQALNPFYNETVMAVFYDFYQDGILDVILVELVDKANKVYRTAAFKNSLDYDANFVKVMVLTGRNNSMYPISPGSLGKKKRTYGTNLPGPSIAYRTTTQDGSPRNAIAAQLPQSAYFSLNLPYTTFGLGRTPNFVDSLTIGVGGKSREWPQIIPNSQMVVIPNPISKPYRWKAQLFVTPSKLILLSAAALSGTCGLISLIIVSLYWKERREDKIEKLQEAHRFPFDAM
;
A
#
# COMPACT_ATOMS: atom_id res chain seq x y z
N MET A 1 -25.91 46.53 21.48
CA MET A 1 -26.30 45.15 21.82
C MET A 1 -26.33 44.23 20.59
N TRP A 2 -25.36 44.37 19.66
CA TRP A 2 -25.26 43.55 18.43
C TRP A 2 -23.81 43.12 18.11
N ILE A 3 -22.82 43.57 18.89
CA ILE A 3 -21.40 43.25 18.69
C ILE A 3 -20.94 42.07 19.57
N LEU A 4 -21.62 41.80 20.70
CA LEU A 4 -21.31 40.64 21.55
C LEU A 4 -21.86 39.31 21.00
N GLN A 5 -22.92 39.32 20.19
CA GLN A 5 -23.46 38.10 19.59
C GLN A 5 -22.63 37.60 18.39
N LEU A 6 -21.85 38.47 17.73
CA LEU A 6 -20.98 38.05 16.63
C LEU A 6 -19.70 37.37 17.14
N ILE A 7 -19.27 37.68 18.37
CA ILE A 7 -18.05 37.09 18.97
C ILE A 7 -18.33 35.69 19.54
N CYS A 8 -19.57 35.39 19.97
CA CYS A 8 -19.94 34.06 20.46
C CYS A 8 -20.15 33.00 19.37
N VAL A 9 -20.19 33.35 18.08
CA VAL A 9 -20.32 32.37 16.97
C VAL A 9 -18.96 31.99 16.38
N VAL A 10 -17.87 32.69 16.74
CA VAL A 10 -16.51 32.41 16.23
C VAL A 10 -15.72 31.48 17.17
N THR A 11 -16.21 31.19 18.37
CA THR A 11 -15.60 30.24 19.31
C THR A 11 -16.48 29.00 19.45
N PHE A 12 -16.29 27.99 18.59
CA PHE A 12 -16.44 26.55 18.84
C PHE A 12 -16.48 25.74 17.53
N VAL A 13 -15.43 25.84 16.71
CA VAL A 13 -15.01 24.71 15.85
C VAL A 13 -13.48 24.68 15.88
N THR A 14 -12.91 24.40 17.04
CA THR A 14 -11.66 23.64 17.03
C THR A 14 -12.09 22.23 16.67
N THR A 15 -12.03 21.85 15.39
CA THR A 15 -12.07 20.44 15.02
C THR A 15 -10.86 19.80 15.68
N SER A 16 -11.06 19.22 16.86
CA SER A 16 -10.14 18.23 17.39
C SER A 16 -10.13 17.10 16.36
N HIS A 17 -9.18 17.10 15.43
CA HIS A 17 -9.00 16.00 14.50
C HIS A 17 -8.60 14.79 15.34
N CYS A 18 -9.57 13.96 15.68
CA CYS A 18 -9.33 12.70 16.34
C CYS A 18 -8.62 11.81 15.32
N SER A 19 -7.32 11.56 15.54
CA SER A 19 -6.52 10.66 14.73
C SER A 19 -6.95 9.20 14.89
N ASP A 20 -7.57 8.84 16.02
CA ASP A 20 -8.21 7.54 16.18
C ASP A 20 -9.55 7.51 15.43
N ILE A 21 -9.60 6.73 14.35
CA ILE A 21 -10.79 6.48 13.53
C ILE A 21 -11.25 5.02 13.61
N THR A 22 -10.85 4.29 14.66
CA THR A 22 -11.13 2.85 14.82
C THR A 22 -12.60 2.50 14.66
N THR A 23 -13.49 3.25 15.32
CA THR A 23 -14.95 3.03 15.24
C THR A 23 -15.52 3.37 13.87
N ALA A 24 -15.01 4.43 13.23
CA ALA A 24 -15.41 4.83 11.87
C ALA A 24 -15.00 3.79 10.82
N VAL A 25 -13.87 3.10 11.04
CA VAL A 25 -13.38 2.06 10.12
C VAL A 25 -14.04 0.72 10.39
N PHE A 26 -13.92 0.18 11.60
CA PHE A 26 -14.27 -1.21 11.93
C PHE A 26 -15.62 -1.37 12.65
N GLY A 27 -16.28 -0.26 13.00
CA GLY A 27 -17.47 -0.28 13.84
C GLY A 27 -17.20 -0.97 15.17
N ASN A 28 -17.97 -2.02 15.46
CA ASN A 28 -17.88 -2.79 16.70
C ASN A 28 -17.05 -4.08 16.57
N VAL A 29 -16.51 -4.40 15.38
CA VAL A 29 -15.85 -5.68 15.10
C VAL A 29 -14.34 -5.49 15.06
N LEU A 30 -13.71 -5.55 16.23
CA LEU A 30 -12.30 -5.21 16.42
C LEU A 30 -11.37 -6.41 16.63
N ASP A 31 -11.90 -7.64 16.59
CA ASP A 31 -11.16 -8.89 16.86
C ASP A 31 -10.52 -9.50 15.59
N GLY A 32 -10.30 -8.68 14.56
CA GLY A 32 -9.66 -9.06 13.31
C GLY A 32 -8.15 -8.83 13.33
N MET A 33 -7.43 -9.58 12.50
CA MET A 33 -5.99 -9.47 12.32
C MET A 33 -5.72 -9.39 10.81
N PRO A 34 -5.27 -8.24 10.26
CA PRO A 34 -5.05 -8.07 8.82
C PRO A 34 -4.00 -9.05 8.28
N ALA A 35 -4.34 -9.78 7.23
CA ALA A 35 -3.47 -10.76 6.60
C ALA A 35 -3.02 -10.37 5.19
N ALA A 36 -3.88 -9.70 4.44
CA ALA A 36 -3.60 -9.18 3.10
C ALA A 36 -4.59 -8.08 2.72
N PHE A 37 -4.32 -7.44 1.58
CA PHE A 37 -5.15 -6.41 0.96
C PHE A 37 -5.41 -6.75 -0.52
N GLY A 38 -6.54 -6.30 -1.06
CA GLY A 38 -6.94 -6.53 -2.45
C GLY A 38 -8.35 -6.03 -2.70
N ASP A 39 -8.78 -5.93 -3.95
CA ASP A 39 -10.15 -5.58 -4.32
C ASP A 39 -10.89 -6.88 -4.69
N PHE A 40 -11.62 -7.45 -3.72
CA PHE A 40 -12.22 -8.77 -3.85
C PHE A 40 -13.49 -8.74 -4.72
N ASP A 41 -14.27 -7.65 -4.64
CA ASP A 41 -15.55 -7.53 -5.33
C ASP A 41 -15.51 -6.62 -6.58
N SER A 42 -14.32 -6.15 -6.94
CA SER A 42 -14.00 -5.33 -8.11
C SER A 42 -14.77 -4.00 -8.12
N ASP A 43 -14.87 -3.35 -6.97
CA ASP A 43 -15.54 -2.05 -6.81
C ASP A 43 -14.57 -0.85 -6.75
N GLU A 44 -13.28 -1.09 -7.00
CA GLU A 44 -12.17 -0.12 -6.97
C GLU A 44 -11.74 0.30 -5.54
N LEU A 45 -12.43 -0.19 -4.50
CA LEU A 45 -12.02 0.00 -3.12
C LEU A 45 -11.06 -1.12 -2.71
N THR A 46 -10.14 -0.79 -1.81
CA THR A 46 -9.26 -1.81 -1.23
C THR A 46 -10.00 -2.48 -0.09
N ASP A 47 -10.10 -3.81 -0.11
CA ASP A 47 -10.63 -4.64 0.97
C ASP A 47 -9.52 -5.18 1.86
N VAL A 48 -9.90 -5.66 3.05
CA VAL A 48 -8.98 -6.27 4.01
C VAL A 48 -9.35 -7.72 4.29
N PHE A 49 -8.37 -8.61 4.10
CA PHE A 49 -8.51 -10.03 4.44
C PHE A 49 -8.09 -10.23 5.89
N MET A 50 -9.03 -10.59 6.76
CA MET A 50 -8.82 -10.67 8.20
C MET A 50 -8.73 -12.13 8.67
N VAL A 51 -7.70 -12.48 9.45
CA VAL A 51 -7.76 -13.66 10.32
C VAL A 51 -8.49 -13.30 11.61
N ARG A 52 -9.45 -14.12 12.01
CA ARG A 52 -10.29 -13.86 13.20
C ARG A 52 -9.60 -14.31 14.49
N LYS A 53 -10.16 -13.95 15.64
CA LYS A 53 -9.63 -14.26 16.98
C LYS A 53 -9.29 -15.72 17.27
N ASP A 54 -9.88 -16.67 16.54
CA ASP A 54 -9.56 -18.10 16.68
C ASP A 54 -8.23 -18.50 16.00
N GLY A 55 -7.63 -17.59 15.22
CA GLY A 55 -6.42 -17.82 14.44
C GLY A 55 -6.60 -18.79 13.28
N LYS A 56 -7.83 -19.24 13.00
CA LYS A 56 -8.16 -20.32 12.06
C LYS A 56 -9.18 -19.93 11.01
N THR A 57 -9.89 -18.82 11.21
CA THR A 57 -10.90 -18.34 10.29
C THR A 57 -10.39 -17.14 9.51
N VAL A 58 -10.55 -17.17 8.18
CA VAL A 58 -10.32 -16.03 7.28
C VAL A 58 -11.67 -15.42 6.92
N GLN A 59 -11.76 -14.10 6.96
CA GLN A 59 -12.96 -13.34 6.60
C GLN A 59 -12.59 -12.11 5.78
N VAL A 60 -13.31 -11.86 4.69
CA VAL A 60 -13.15 -10.63 3.91
C VAL A 60 -13.94 -9.49 4.56
N PHE A 61 -13.27 -8.37 4.78
CA PHE A 61 -13.88 -7.11 5.19
C PHE A 61 -13.93 -6.22 3.95
N LEU A 62 -15.13 -6.06 3.40
CA LEU A 62 -15.35 -5.25 2.20
C LEU A 62 -15.31 -3.78 2.55
N ALA A 63 -14.61 -2.98 1.74
CA ALA A 63 -14.61 -1.54 1.88
C ALA A 63 -15.93 -0.91 1.47
N ALA A 64 -16.17 0.28 1.99
CA ALA A 64 -17.37 1.04 1.69
C ALA A 64 -17.08 2.55 1.71
N GLU A 65 -17.78 3.29 0.85
CA GLU A 65 -17.71 4.77 0.81
C GLU A 65 -18.26 5.43 2.09
N GLN A 66 -19.01 4.71 2.91
CA GLN A 66 -19.66 5.21 4.13
C GLN A 66 -19.29 4.38 5.35
N GLU A 67 -19.16 5.03 6.50
CA GLU A 67 -18.85 4.37 7.77
C GLU A 67 -19.92 3.32 8.16
N PRO A 68 -19.53 2.15 8.71
CA PRO A 68 -18.15 1.68 8.86
C PRO A 68 -17.45 1.45 7.52
N LEU A 69 -16.21 1.96 7.37
CA LEU A 69 -15.46 1.93 6.11
C LEU A 69 -14.99 0.52 5.72
N LEU A 70 -14.88 -0.39 6.68
CA LEU A 70 -14.58 -1.81 6.45
C LEU A 70 -15.63 -2.68 7.14
N ARG A 71 -16.36 -3.47 6.34
CA ARG A 71 -17.54 -4.21 6.79
C ARG A 71 -17.29 -5.71 6.68
N PRO A 72 -17.38 -6.46 7.80
CA PRO A 72 -17.27 -7.92 7.75
C PRO A 72 -18.42 -8.51 6.92
N ASN A 73 -18.10 -9.35 5.94
CA ASN A 73 -19.11 -10.11 5.22
C ASN A 73 -19.16 -11.56 5.75
N ASN A 74 -20.35 -12.01 6.17
CA ASN A 74 -20.51 -13.36 6.73
C ASN A 74 -20.49 -14.46 5.67
N ASP A 75 -20.82 -14.14 4.42
CA ASP A 75 -20.78 -15.09 3.29
C ASP A 75 -19.35 -15.28 2.76
N LEU A 76 -18.43 -14.38 3.13
CA LEU A 76 -17.01 -14.40 2.75
C LEU A 76 -16.12 -14.83 3.93
N LYS A 77 -16.57 -15.84 4.68
CA LYS A 77 -15.93 -16.32 5.90
C LYS A 77 -15.70 -17.82 5.85
N CYS A 78 -14.43 -18.24 5.82
CA CYS A 78 -14.03 -19.65 5.73
C CYS A 78 -13.14 -20.05 6.91
N SER A 79 -13.39 -21.22 7.49
CA SER A 79 -12.66 -21.72 8.66
C SER A 79 -11.81 -22.95 8.32
N PHE A 80 -10.63 -23.03 8.94
CA PHE A 80 -9.67 -24.10 8.74
C PHE A 80 -9.46 -24.92 10.02
N LYS A 81 -8.99 -26.16 9.88
CA LYS A 81 -8.68 -27.03 11.02
C LYS A 81 -7.45 -26.56 11.78
N GLU A 82 -6.41 -26.18 11.05
CA GLU A 82 -5.13 -25.73 11.56
C GLU A 82 -5.01 -24.20 11.56
N PRO A 83 -4.14 -23.60 12.40
CA PRO A 83 -3.92 -22.15 12.44
C PRO A 83 -3.45 -21.59 11.10
N VAL A 84 -4.08 -20.49 10.66
CA VAL A 84 -3.72 -19.75 9.45
C VAL A 84 -2.44 -18.96 9.67
N THR A 85 -1.48 -19.14 8.77
CA THR A 85 -0.14 -18.52 8.83
C THR A 85 0.13 -17.44 7.78
N SER A 86 -0.62 -17.42 6.69
CA SER A 86 -0.56 -16.37 5.66
C SER A 86 -1.78 -16.45 4.74
N VAL A 87 -2.12 -15.32 4.12
CA VAL A 87 -3.18 -15.18 3.14
C VAL A 87 -2.62 -14.40 1.95
N VAL A 88 -2.89 -14.85 0.72
CA VAL A 88 -2.41 -14.22 -0.52
C VAL A 88 -3.57 -14.13 -1.51
N PRO A 89 -4.14 -12.94 -1.73
CA PRO A 89 -5.16 -12.70 -2.75
C PRO A 89 -4.55 -12.74 -4.14
N GLY A 90 -5.28 -13.26 -5.12
CA GLY A 90 -4.75 -13.50 -6.45
C GLY A 90 -5.75 -14.10 -7.42
N ASP A 91 -5.44 -14.21 -8.71
CA ASP A 91 -6.24 -14.99 -9.67
C ASP A 91 -5.44 -16.26 -10.03
N PHE A 92 -5.83 -17.40 -9.47
CA PHE A 92 -5.09 -18.68 -9.58
C PHE A 92 -5.69 -19.63 -10.64
N ASP A 93 -6.83 -19.28 -11.24
CA ASP A 93 -7.45 -20.03 -12.35
C ASP A 93 -7.70 -19.18 -13.60
N GLY A 94 -7.24 -17.93 -13.62
CA GLY A 94 -7.33 -17.04 -14.77
C GLY A 94 -8.75 -16.62 -15.12
N ASP A 95 -9.72 -16.74 -14.20
CA ASP A 95 -11.14 -16.47 -14.45
C ASP A 95 -11.54 -14.99 -14.28
N VAL A 96 -10.56 -14.13 -13.95
CA VAL A 96 -10.63 -12.69 -13.66
C VAL A 96 -11.17 -12.28 -12.29
N PHE A 97 -11.63 -13.24 -11.47
CA PHE A 97 -12.05 -12.97 -10.10
C PHE A 97 -10.91 -13.21 -9.12
N MET A 98 -10.99 -12.54 -7.97
CA MET A 98 -10.00 -12.70 -6.93
C MET A 98 -10.29 -13.96 -6.12
N ASP A 99 -9.36 -14.89 -6.17
CA ASP A 99 -9.23 -16.02 -5.28
C ASP A 99 -8.41 -15.65 -4.03
N ILE A 100 -8.44 -16.54 -3.04
CA ILE A 100 -7.69 -16.37 -1.79
C ILE A 100 -6.87 -17.63 -1.51
N LEU A 101 -5.56 -17.53 -1.67
CA LEU A 101 -4.65 -18.57 -1.18
C LEU A 101 -4.48 -18.43 0.33
N VAL A 102 -4.66 -19.54 1.05
CA VAL A 102 -4.50 -19.61 2.51
C VAL A 102 -3.47 -20.67 2.85
N THR A 103 -2.54 -20.33 3.74
CA THR A 103 -1.60 -21.30 4.31
C THR A 103 -1.92 -21.58 5.77
N THR A 104 -1.81 -22.83 6.18
CA THR A 104 -1.93 -23.24 7.59
C THR A 104 -0.72 -24.04 8.04
N MET A 105 -0.43 -24.05 9.34
CA MET A 105 0.69 -24.81 9.90
C MET A 105 0.20 -26.14 10.48
N ASN A 106 0.58 -27.24 9.86
CA ASN A 106 0.32 -28.57 10.38
C ASN A 106 1.15 -28.81 11.65
N GLN A 107 0.49 -28.94 12.80
CA GLN A 107 1.17 -29.04 14.08
C GLN A 107 2.00 -30.33 14.25
N ILE A 108 1.67 -31.39 13.51
CA ILE A 108 2.32 -32.71 13.58
C ILE A 108 3.54 -32.75 12.66
N THR A 109 3.34 -32.48 11.36
CA THR A 109 4.41 -32.60 10.36
C THR A 109 5.33 -31.38 10.31
N LYS A 110 4.91 -30.25 10.91
CA LYS A 110 5.57 -28.93 10.78
C LYS A 110 5.70 -28.46 9.33
N LEU A 111 4.84 -28.98 8.46
CA LEU A 111 4.70 -28.50 7.09
C LEU A 111 3.62 -27.43 7.02
N THR A 112 3.72 -26.59 6.00
CA THR A 112 2.73 -25.60 5.68
C THR A 112 1.79 -26.17 4.62
N ASP A 113 0.52 -26.30 4.96
CA ASP A 113 -0.53 -26.80 4.10
C ASP A 113 -1.12 -25.63 3.29
N VAL A 114 -1.26 -25.80 1.98
CA VAL A 114 -1.71 -24.75 1.05
C VAL A 114 -3.11 -25.07 0.54
N TYR A 115 -3.99 -24.06 0.60
CA TYR A 115 -5.37 -24.11 0.16
C TYR A 115 -5.66 -22.90 -0.74
N ILE A 116 -6.61 -23.04 -1.67
CA ILE A 116 -7.13 -21.92 -2.45
C ILE A 116 -8.65 -21.90 -2.28
N LEU A 117 -9.16 -20.75 -1.83
CA LEU A 117 -10.59 -20.45 -1.77
C LEU A 117 -10.96 -19.74 -3.07
N TRP A 118 -11.72 -20.42 -3.91
CA TRP A 118 -12.04 -19.93 -5.25
C TRP A 118 -13.08 -18.81 -5.19
N GLY A 119 -12.74 -17.65 -5.74
CA GLY A 119 -13.62 -16.53 -5.95
C GLY A 119 -14.56 -16.75 -7.12
N GLY A 120 -15.50 -15.82 -7.26
CA GLY A 120 -16.40 -15.79 -8.40
C GLY A 120 -17.58 -14.89 -8.18
N ASN A 121 -18.49 -14.91 -9.16
CA ASN A 121 -19.71 -14.15 -9.11
C ASN A 121 -20.89 -15.01 -9.56
N LYS A 122 -22.00 -14.93 -8.83
CA LYS A 122 -23.28 -15.54 -9.19
C LYS A 122 -24.38 -14.49 -9.07
N ASP A 123 -25.11 -14.27 -10.15
CA ASP A 123 -26.23 -13.32 -10.19
C ASP A 123 -25.86 -11.89 -9.72
N SER A 124 -24.65 -11.43 -10.04
CA SER A 124 -24.06 -10.14 -9.60
C SER A 124 -23.71 -10.04 -8.11
N VAL A 125 -23.76 -11.15 -7.37
CA VAL A 125 -23.30 -11.26 -5.99
C VAL A 125 -21.96 -12.00 -5.96
N VAL A 126 -20.97 -11.39 -5.31
CA VAL A 126 -19.64 -11.99 -5.15
C VAL A 126 -19.71 -13.18 -4.22
N GLN A 127 -19.00 -14.25 -4.58
CA GLN A 127 -18.99 -15.52 -3.87
C GLN A 127 -17.57 -15.94 -3.54
N LEU A 128 -17.45 -16.71 -2.45
CA LEU A 128 -16.23 -17.37 -2.06
C LEU A 128 -16.52 -18.83 -1.77
N ASN A 129 -15.83 -19.72 -2.47
CA ASN A 129 -15.96 -21.15 -2.23
C ASN A 129 -15.12 -21.56 -1.02
N CYS A 130 -15.78 -21.77 0.12
CA CYS A 130 -15.14 -22.21 1.36
C CYS A 130 -14.79 -23.73 1.41
N THR A 131 -14.76 -24.44 0.29
CA THR A 131 -14.32 -25.84 0.26
C THR A 131 -12.80 -25.89 0.53
N THR A 132 -12.42 -26.36 1.72
CA THR A 132 -11.03 -26.41 2.19
C THR A 132 -10.32 -27.70 1.74
N GLU A 133 -10.21 -27.87 0.42
CA GLU A 133 -9.44 -28.96 -0.18
C GLU A 133 -7.94 -28.65 -0.12
N LEU A 134 -7.17 -29.55 0.51
CA LEU A 134 -5.71 -29.44 0.56
C LEU A 134 -5.14 -29.58 -0.85
N LEU A 135 -4.40 -28.57 -1.29
CA LEU A 135 -3.80 -28.56 -2.62
C LEU A 135 -2.45 -29.28 -2.63
N PHE A 136 -1.55 -28.89 -1.72
CA PHE A 136 -0.27 -29.55 -1.43
C PHE A 136 0.31 -29.03 -0.10
N SER A 137 1.34 -29.71 0.40
CA SER A 137 2.12 -29.24 1.56
C SER A 137 3.52 -28.80 1.13
N MET A 138 4.09 -27.83 1.86
CA MET A 138 5.39 -27.25 1.54
C MET A 138 6.16 -26.85 2.82
N ARG A 139 7.40 -26.39 2.65
CA ARG A 139 8.23 -25.87 3.74
C ARG A 139 8.33 -24.36 3.67
N GLY A 140 7.89 -23.68 4.72
CA GLY A 140 7.75 -22.22 4.71
C GLY A 140 6.51 -21.80 3.93
N GLN A 141 6.52 -20.61 3.38
CA GLN A 141 5.34 -20.03 2.74
C GLN A 141 5.63 -19.66 1.28
N PRO A 142 4.63 -19.64 0.40
CA PRO A 142 4.88 -19.41 -1.01
C PRO A 142 5.06 -17.91 -1.34
N LEU A 143 5.92 -17.65 -2.31
CA LEU A 143 5.96 -16.38 -3.05
C LEU A 143 5.02 -16.50 -4.26
N ALA A 144 4.05 -15.59 -4.37
CA ALA A 144 3.22 -15.42 -5.55
C ALA A 144 3.99 -14.67 -6.64
N LEU A 145 3.92 -15.16 -7.87
CA LEU A 145 4.58 -14.58 -9.04
C LEU A 145 3.86 -15.04 -10.33
N ASP A 146 4.26 -14.53 -11.49
CA ASP A 146 3.81 -15.05 -12.79
C ASP A 146 5.04 -15.62 -13.51
N TYR A 147 5.18 -16.95 -13.56
CA TYR A 147 6.39 -17.60 -14.08
C TYR A 147 6.36 -17.69 -15.61
N ASN A 148 5.21 -18.04 -16.17
CA ASN A 148 5.06 -18.33 -17.60
C ASN A 148 4.51 -17.15 -18.42
N ARG A 149 4.16 -16.04 -17.76
CA ARG A 149 3.65 -14.78 -18.35
C ARG A 149 2.25 -14.91 -18.95
N ASP A 150 1.41 -15.77 -18.38
CA ASP A 150 0.03 -15.97 -18.80
C ASP A 150 -0.99 -15.17 -17.95
N MET A 151 -0.50 -14.38 -16.99
CA MET A 151 -1.28 -13.55 -16.07
C MET A 151 -2.17 -14.34 -15.09
N ILE A 152 -1.91 -15.64 -14.94
CA ILE A 152 -2.39 -16.47 -13.84
C ILE A 152 -1.28 -16.51 -12.79
N ILE A 153 -1.66 -16.39 -11.52
CA ILE A 153 -0.67 -16.36 -10.46
C ILE A 153 -0.16 -17.76 -10.17
N ASP A 154 1.16 -17.90 -10.25
CA ASP A 154 1.95 -19.07 -9.90
C ASP A 154 2.59 -18.91 -8.51
N LEU A 155 3.15 -20.00 -8.00
CA LEU A 155 3.82 -20.01 -6.71
C LEU A 155 5.27 -20.47 -6.81
N PHE A 156 6.13 -19.88 -6.00
CA PHE A 156 7.51 -20.32 -5.78
C PHE A 156 7.78 -20.56 -4.30
N GLY A 157 8.58 -21.57 -4.01
CA GLY A 157 8.99 -21.88 -2.65
C GLY A 157 9.73 -23.21 -2.57
N MET A 158 9.71 -23.81 -1.37
CA MET A 158 10.42 -25.06 -1.11
C MET A 158 9.43 -26.19 -0.83
N ASN A 159 9.53 -27.29 -1.57
CA ASN A 159 8.67 -28.45 -1.38
C ASN A 159 9.04 -29.24 -0.10
N GLU A 160 8.30 -30.30 0.19
CA GLU A 160 8.50 -31.16 1.38
C GLU A 160 9.92 -31.76 1.48
N ASN A 161 10.55 -32.00 0.32
CA ASN A 161 11.88 -32.60 0.16
C ASN A 161 13.02 -31.57 0.15
N TYR A 162 12.76 -30.31 0.56
CA TYR A 162 13.74 -29.21 0.53
C TYR A 162 14.19 -28.76 -0.86
N ASN A 163 13.50 -29.16 -1.93
CA ASN A 163 13.80 -28.71 -3.28
C ASN A 163 13.00 -27.45 -3.61
N ARG A 164 13.69 -26.44 -4.15
CA ARG A 164 13.05 -25.22 -4.66
C ARG A 164 12.23 -25.56 -5.91
N SER A 165 10.97 -25.18 -5.91
CA SER A 165 10.01 -25.56 -6.95
C SER A 165 9.07 -24.41 -7.27
N PHE A 166 8.58 -24.41 -8.51
CA PHE A 166 7.50 -23.58 -8.99
C PHE A 166 6.24 -24.45 -9.14
N TRP A 167 5.09 -23.93 -8.73
CA TRP A 167 3.77 -24.52 -8.96
C TRP A 167 3.05 -23.64 -9.98
N ILE A 168 2.96 -24.15 -11.20
CA ILE A 168 2.42 -23.41 -12.34
C ILE A 168 0.94 -23.75 -12.50
N PHE A 169 0.06 -22.77 -12.29
CA PHE A 169 -1.38 -22.95 -12.38
C PHE A 169 -1.87 -22.81 -13.83
N THR A 170 -3.13 -23.16 -14.04
CA THR A 170 -3.79 -23.11 -15.35
C THR A 170 -5.26 -22.76 -15.14
N GLU A 171 -5.99 -22.58 -16.22
CA GLU A 171 -7.44 -22.34 -16.19
C GLU A 171 -8.28 -23.48 -15.57
N ASN A 172 -7.65 -24.63 -15.30
CA ASN A 172 -8.28 -25.74 -14.59
C ASN A 172 -8.05 -25.63 -13.08
N ARG A 173 -9.09 -25.20 -12.34
CA ARG A 173 -9.07 -25.09 -10.86
C ARG A 173 -8.42 -26.29 -10.18
N GLY A 174 -7.49 -26.01 -9.29
CA GLY A 174 -6.78 -27.01 -8.48
C GLY A 174 -5.77 -27.88 -9.23
N LYS A 175 -5.55 -27.65 -10.53
CA LYS A 175 -4.51 -28.33 -11.32
C LYS A 175 -3.31 -27.41 -11.49
N PHE A 176 -2.13 -27.96 -11.23
CA PHE A 176 -0.87 -27.26 -11.40
C PHE A 176 0.23 -28.22 -11.89
N LYS A 177 1.25 -27.66 -12.52
CA LYS A 177 2.47 -28.36 -12.91
C LYS A 177 3.60 -27.94 -11.98
N ILE A 178 4.31 -28.90 -11.40
CA ILE A 178 5.51 -28.62 -10.61
C ILE A 178 6.73 -28.55 -11.54
N ILE A 179 7.46 -27.44 -11.48
CA ILE A 179 8.74 -27.26 -12.17
C ILE A 179 9.83 -27.09 -11.11
N PRO A 180 10.83 -27.98 -11.03
CA PRO A 180 11.96 -27.77 -10.12
C PRO A 180 12.81 -26.59 -10.60
N MET A 181 13.27 -25.77 -9.66
CA MET A 181 14.25 -24.73 -9.97
C MET A 181 15.60 -25.39 -10.23
N LEU A 182 16.13 -25.23 -11.44
CA LEU A 182 17.40 -25.84 -11.86
C LEU A 182 18.25 -24.78 -12.56
N ASP A 183 19.55 -24.79 -12.28
CA ASP A 183 20.53 -23.95 -13.00
C ASP A 183 21.67 -24.81 -13.53
N LYS A 184 22.15 -24.48 -14.73
CA LYS A 184 23.23 -25.23 -15.39
C LYS A 184 24.55 -25.12 -14.61
N LYS A 185 24.80 -23.96 -14.00
CA LYS A 185 26.04 -23.60 -13.30
C LYS A 185 25.89 -23.73 -11.79
N TYR A 186 24.76 -23.30 -11.24
CA TYR A 186 24.52 -23.28 -9.79
C TYR A 186 23.68 -24.49 -9.34
N LYS A 187 24.36 -25.63 -9.15
CA LYS A 187 23.70 -26.91 -8.82
C LYS A 187 23.40 -27.08 -7.33
N ASN A 188 24.27 -26.55 -6.46
CA ASN A 188 24.15 -26.70 -5.01
C ASN A 188 23.45 -25.47 -4.42
N MET A 189 22.13 -25.43 -4.59
CA MET A 189 21.30 -24.36 -4.02
C MET A 189 21.15 -24.54 -2.51
N GLU A 190 21.36 -23.44 -1.76
CA GLU A 190 21.12 -23.42 -0.32
C GLU A 190 19.62 -23.53 -0.01
N LYS A 191 19.28 -23.91 1.23
CA LYS A 191 17.89 -23.92 1.66
C LYS A 191 17.37 -22.49 1.79
N ILE A 192 16.11 -22.28 1.40
CA ILE A 192 15.40 -21.02 1.67
C ILE A 192 15.28 -20.85 3.18
N SER A 193 15.52 -19.64 3.69
CA SER A 193 15.42 -19.35 5.12
C SER A 193 13.97 -19.45 5.60
N HIS A 194 13.79 -19.62 6.92
CA HIS A 194 12.47 -19.60 7.55
C HIS A 194 12.54 -18.73 8.81
N PRO A 195 11.88 -17.56 8.85
CA PRO A 195 11.15 -16.90 7.75
C PRO A 195 12.09 -16.44 6.60
N HIS A 196 11.53 -16.27 5.40
CA HIS A 196 12.24 -15.66 4.26
C HIS A 196 11.58 -14.35 3.84
N SER A 197 12.31 -13.60 3.02
CA SER A 197 11.85 -12.37 2.39
C SER A 197 12.05 -12.43 0.86
N ASN A 198 11.85 -13.62 0.29
CA ASN A 198 11.87 -13.82 -1.16
C ASN A 198 10.99 -12.78 -1.85
N ALA A 199 11.43 -12.30 -3.01
CA ALA A 199 10.74 -11.25 -3.73
C ALA A 199 10.80 -11.45 -5.24
N PHE A 200 9.79 -10.93 -5.93
CA PHE A 200 9.63 -10.93 -7.38
C PHE A 200 9.53 -9.48 -7.87
N LEU A 201 10.64 -8.94 -8.37
CA LEU A 201 10.74 -7.55 -8.83
C LEU A 201 11.90 -7.36 -9.80
N ASP A 202 11.80 -6.38 -10.69
CA ASP A 202 12.88 -6.02 -11.60
C ASP A 202 14.03 -5.32 -10.85
N LEU A 203 15.24 -5.89 -10.93
CA LEU A 203 16.47 -5.34 -10.32
C LEU A 203 17.51 -4.88 -11.34
N ASN A 204 17.27 -5.13 -12.64
CA ASN A 204 18.23 -4.87 -13.71
C ASN A 204 17.71 -3.88 -14.77
N ASN A 205 16.49 -3.38 -14.59
CA ASN A 205 15.76 -2.44 -15.44
C ASN A 205 15.46 -2.98 -16.85
N ASP A 206 15.24 -4.30 -16.99
CA ASP A 206 14.79 -4.93 -18.25
C ASP A 206 13.26 -5.11 -18.33
N PHE A 207 12.53 -4.62 -17.32
CA PHE A 207 11.07 -4.70 -17.15
C PHE A 207 10.54 -6.13 -17.01
N LEU A 208 11.42 -7.12 -16.86
CA LEU A 208 11.08 -8.49 -16.50
C LEU A 208 11.45 -8.69 -15.02
N PRO A 209 10.50 -9.14 -14.17
CA PRO A 209 10.82 -9.27 -12.76
C PRO A 209 11.85 -10.38 -12.52
N ASP A 210 12.83 -10.07 -11.67
CA ASP A 210 13.84 -10.98 -11.18
C ASP A 210 13.35 -11.66 -9.90
N LEU A 211 13.96 -12.80 -9.55
CA LEU A 211 13.67 -13.54 -8.33
C LEU A 211 14.80 -13.32 -7.31
N VAL A 212 14.45 -12.82 -6.14
CA VAL A 212 15.34 -12.77 -4.98
C VAL A 212 14.99 -13.90 -4.03
N VAL A 213 15.97 -14.73 -3.67
CA VAL A 213 15.79 -15.83 -2.73
C VAL A 213 16.60 -15.55 -1.46
N THR A 214 15.93 -15.48 -0.31
CA THR A 214 16.59 -15.36 0.99
C THR A 214 17.01 -16.73 1.49
N THR A 215 18.29 -16.89 1.81
CA THR A 215 18.86 -18.09 2.41
C THR A 215 19.47 -17.75 3.77
N ASN A 216 19.88 -18.77 4.53
CA ASN A 216 20.54 -18.56 5.81
C ASN A 216 21.95 -17.92 5.70
N LYS A 217 22.52 -17.85 4.48
CA LYS A 217 23.90 -17.37 4.25
C LYS A 217 23.96 -16.07 3.46
N SER A 218 23.06 -15.90 2.50
CA SER A 218 23.06 -14.78 1.55
C SER A 218 21.68 -14.57 0.93
N PHE A 219 21.48 -13.43 0.27
CA PHE A 219 20.44 -13.30 -0.74
C PHE A 219 21.00 -13.76 -2.09
N GLU A 220 20.21 -14.52 -2.82
CA GLU A 220 20.54 -14.92 -4.17
C GLU A 220 19.67 -14.13 -5.15
N VAL A 221 20.31 -13.50 -6.14
CA VAL A 221 19.62 -12.76 -7.20
C VAL A 221 19.61 -13.61 -8.46
N TRP A 222 18.42 -13.83 -9.01
CA TRP A 222 18.17 -14.67 -10.16
C TRP A 222 17.46 -13.87 -11.23
N HIS A 223 18.08 -13.69 -12.39
CA HIS A 223 17.48 -12.89 -13.44
C HIS A 223 16.38 -13.61 -14.19
N GLY A 224 15.29 -12.90 -14.45
CA GLY A 224 14.22 -13.36 -15.33
C GLY A 224 14.71 -13.58 -16.76
N LYS A 225 14.23 -14.67 -17.37
CA LYS A 225 14.42 -15.03 -18.79
C LYS A 225 13.14 -15.66 -19.34
N GLU A 226 13.09 -15.89 -20.65
CA GLU A 226 11.88 -16.44 -21.28
C GLU A 226 11.49 -17.83 -20.73
N ASP A 227 12.48 -18.63 -20.34
CA ASP A 227 12.32 -20.01 -19.84
C ASP A 227 12.52 -20.13 -18.30
N GLY A 228 12.29 -19.06 -17.55
CA GLY A 228 12.39 -19.04 -16.08
C GLY A 228 13.51 -18.15 -15.57
N PHE A 229 14.34 -18.64 -14.65
CA PHE A 229 15.31 -17.83 -13.91
C PHE A 229 16.74 -18.35 -14.02
N VAL A 230 17.71 -17.44 -14.14
CA VAL A 230 19.15 -17.76 -14.23
C VAL A 230 19.90 -17.10 -13.10
N PHE A 231 20.76 -17.85 -12.43
CA PHE A 231 21.55 -17.32 -11.31
C PHE A 231 22.45 -16.16 -11.76
N ASN A 232 22.42 -15.04 -11.05
CA ASN A 232 23.31 -13.89 -11.30
C ASN A 232 24.40 -13.78 -10.23
N ARG A 233 24.02 -13.53 -8.97
CA ARG A 233 24.97 -13.22 -7.89
C ARG A 233 24.42 -13.51 -6.50
N HIS A 234 25.34 -13.58 -5.54
CA HIS A 234 25.05 -13.53 -4.11
C HIS A 234 25.20 -12.11 -3.56
N ILE A 235 24.39 -11.80 -2.55
CA ILE A 235 24.57 -10.67 -1.65
C ILE A 235 24.77 -11.25 -0.26
N ASP A 236 26.01 -11.24 0.23
CA ASP A 236 26.36 -11.76 1.54
C ASP A 236 25.64 -10.97 2.65
N LEU A 237 25.26 -11.64 3.72
CA LEU A 237 24.66 -11.00 4.89
C LEU A 237 25.69 -10.10 5.61
N PRO A 238 25.26 -9.01 6.29
CA PRO A 238 26.15 -8.19 7.10
C PRO A 238 26.93 -9.02 8.14
N ARG A 239 28.24 -8.76 8.24
CA ARG A 239 29.13 -9.52 9.12
C ARG A 239 28.70 -9.39 10.58
N ASN A 240 28.78 -10.49 11.33
CA ASN A 240 28.46 -10.57 12.77
C ASN A 240 26.98 -10.34 13.13
N ALA A 241 26.07 -10.17 12.18
CA ALA A 241 24.64 -10.16 12.46
C ALA A 241 24.22 -11.49 13.10
N LYS A 242 23.44 -11.43 14.18
CA LYS A 242 22.98 -12.61 14.94
C LYS A 242 21.51 -12.88 14.75
N VAL A 243 20.70 -11.83 14.76
CA VAL A 243 19.28 -11.88 14.48
C VAL A 243 19.02 -11.06 13.23
N ILE A 244 18.39 -11.67 12.23
CA ILE A 244 18.17 -11.08 10.92
C ILE A 244 16.67 -11.10 10.67
N GLY A 245 16.11 -9.93 10.35
CA GLY A 245 14.71 -9.79 9.97
C GLY A 245 14.46 -10.06 8.49
N GLN A 246 13.24 -9.77 8.07
CA GLN A 246 12.85 -9.79 6.67
C GLN A 246 13.33 -8.53 5.96
N THR A 247 13.84 -8.71 4.74
CA THR A 247 14.25 -7.59 3.89
C THR A 247 13.05 -6.93 3.22
N LEU A 248 13.08 -5.61 3.18
CA LEU A 248 12.16 -4.76 2.44
C LEU A 248 12.89 -4.15 1.23
N TYR A 249 12.19 -4.00 0.11
CA TYR A 249 12.75 -3.53 -1.17
C TYR A 249 12.14 -2.18 -1.53
N LEU A 250 12.93 -1.10 -1.49
CA LEU A 250 12.46 0.28 -1.71
C LEU A 250 13.51 1.14 -2.41
N ASP A 251 13.08 2.13 -3.20
CA ASP A 251 13.96 3.21 -3.67
C ASP A 251 14.06 4.30 -2.58
N VAL A 252 15.03 4.14 -1.67
CA VAL A 252 15.16 4.96 -0.46
C VAL A 252 15.64 6.38 -0.77
N GLU A 253 16.45 6.52 -1.83
CA GLU A 253 17.13 7.76 -2.21
C GLU A 253 16.47 8.50 -3.38
N LEU A 254 15.37 7.98 -3.95
CA LEU A 254 14.75 8.49 -5.18
C LEU A 254 15.73 8.55 -6.37
N THR A 255 16.42 7.44 -6.59
CA THR A 255 17.42 7.30 -7.65
C THR A 255 16.91 6.53 -8.87
N GLY A 256 15.68 6.01 -8.82
CA GLY A 256 15.15 5.06 -9.79
C GLY A 256 15.78 3.67 -9.64
N LYS A 257 16.26 3.31 -8.45
CA LYS A 257 16.85 2.00 -8.14
C LYS A 257 16.32 1.49 -6.81
N VAL A 258 16.03 0.20 -6.77
CA VAL A 258 15.59 -0.47 -5.54
C VAL A 258 16.79 -0.86 -4.69
N ASP A 259 16.76 -0.47 -3.42
CA ASP A 259 17.69 -0.87 -2.37
C ASP A 259 17.07 -1.96 -1.49
N LEU A 260 17.91 -2.76 -0.81
CA LEU A 260 17.47 -3.75 0.17
C LEU A 260 17.67 -3.20 1.58
N LEU A 261 16.58 -3.06 2.33
CA LEU A 261 16.58 -2.67 3.73
C LEU A 261 16.44 -3.91 4.63
N LEU A 262 17.48 -4.18 5.41
CA LEU A 262 17.58 -5.34 6.29
C LEU A 262 17.65 -4.91 7.76
N PRO A 263 16.56 -5.05 8.52
CA PRO A 263 16.60 -4.88 9.97
C PRO A 263 17.33 -6.06 10.61
N LEU A 264 18.26 -5.78 11.51
CA LEU A 264 19.05 -6.81 12.19
C LEU A 264 19.52 -6.38 13.57
N CYS A 265 19.97 -7.35 14.35
CA CYS A 265 20.64 -7.14 15.62
C CYS A 265 21.95 -7.95 15.71
N TYR A 266 22.98 -7.31 16.25
CA TYR A 266 24.31 -7.90 16.44
C TYR A 266 24.45 -8.70 17.74
N ASP A 267 23.48 -8.55 18.65
CA ASP A 267 23.43 -9.30 19.92
C ASP A 267 22.13 -10.10 20.00
N GLU A 268 22.27 -11.39 20.31
CA GLU A 268 21.15 -12.30 20.51
C GLU A 268 20.66 -12.31 21.96
N ALA A 269 21.55 -12.07 22.93
CA ALA A 269 21.27 -12.27 24.34
C ALA A 269 20.55 -11.06 24.96
N LYS A 270 21.11 -9.86 24.81
CA LYS A 270 20.49 -8.64 25.33
C LYS A 270 19.55 -7.99 24.32
N HIS A 271 19.82 -8.20 23.03
CA HIS A 271 19.01 -7.70 21.92
C HIS A 271 18.85 -6.17 21.93
N ILE A 272 19.94 -5.46 22.25
CA ILE A 272 19.96 -3.99 22.40
C ILE A 272 20.67 -3.31 21.21
N ASN A 273 21.61 -4.01 20.57
CA ASN A 273 22.38 -3.48 19.45
C ASN A 273 21.72 -3.87 18.13
N CYS A 274 20.74 -3.08 17.72
CA CYS A 274 19.97 -3.28 16.49
C CYS A 274 20.12 -2.09 15.55
N THR A 275 20.07 -2.35 14.25
CA THR A 275 20.11 -1.32 13.20
C THR A 275 19.34 -1.78 11.97
N ILE A 276 19.12 -0.87 11.02
CA ILE A 276 18.68 -1.18 9.67
C ILE A 276 19.88 -0.96 8.74
N MET A 277 20.27 -2.02 8.04
CA MET A 277 21.29 -1.97 7.00
C MET A 277 20.64 -1.76 5.64
N MET A 278 21.22 -0.92 4.80
CA MET A 278 20.82 -0.72 3.41
C MET A 278 21.88 -1.29 2.47
N TYR A 279 21.51 -2.22 1.59
CA TYR A 279 22.39 -2.64 0.50
C TYR A 279 22.09 -1.79 -0.73
N SER A 280 23.04 -0.91 -1.06
CA SER A 280 22.98 -0.06 -2.25
C SER A 280 24.34 -0.04 -2.92
N LYS A 281 24.38 0.13 -4.25
CA LYS A 281 25.64 0.22 -5.03
C LYS A 281 26.63 -0.93 -4.73
N CYS A 282 26.10 -2.13 -4.48
CA CYS A 282 26.83 -3.35 -4.11
C CYS A 282 27.53 -3.34 -2.74
N VAL A 283 27.17 -2.44 -1.83
CA VAL A 283 27.77 -2.31 -0.50
C VAL A 283 26.68 -2.19 0.57
N TRP A 284 26.94 -2.74 1.76
CA TRP A 284 26.09 -2.55 2.93
C TRP A 284 26.43 -1.25 3.67
N HIS A 285 25.42 -0.43 3.91
CA HIS A 285 25.50 0.81 4.67
C HIS A 285 24.68 0.67 5.95
N ASP A 286 25.26 1.01 7.09
CA ASP A 286 24.50 1.15 8.34
C ASP A 286 23.81 2.52 8.32
N LEU A 287 22.49 2.54 8.42
CA LEU A 287 21.72 3.79 8.39
C LEU A 287 21.88 4.63 9.67
N GLN A 288 22.49 4.08 10.73
CA GLN A 288 22.78 4.79 11.98
C GLN A 288 21.54 5.40 12.66
N ILE A 289 20.42 4.68 12.61
CA ILE A 289 19.15 5.11 13.20
C ILE A 289 19.27 5.16 14.73
N ASN A 290 18.80 6.26 15.33
CA ASN A 290 18.82 6.42 16.78
C ASN A 290 17.58 5.81 17.42
N PHE A 291 17.72 4.61 17.99
CA PHE A 291 16.66 3.91 18.73
C PHE A 291 16.48 4.37 20.19
N ARG A 292 17.05 5.52 20.58
CA ARG A 292 16.88 6.06 21.94
C ARG A 292 15.96 7.26 21.93
N ASP A 293 14.91 7.19 22.74
CA ASP A 293 14.11 8.35 23.10
C ASP A 293 14.74 9.06 24.32
N LYS A 294 14.05 10.07 24.89
CA LYS A 294 14.56 10.85 26.04
C LYS A 294 14.77 10.02 27.31
N ILE A 295 14.09 8.88 27.46
CA ILE A 295 13.95 8.09 28.69
C ILE A 295 14.31 6.60 28.46
N ASN A 296 13.94 6.01 27.32
CA ASN A 296 14.05 4.60 27.00
C ASN A 296 14.97 4.35 25.81
N THR A 297 15.58 3.16 25.81
CA THR A 297 16.20 2.57 24.61
C THR A 297 15.27 1.52 24.06
N TRP A 298 15.02 1.57 22.76
CA TRP A 298 14.20 0.64 22.01
C TRP A 298 15.07 -0.28 21.17
N ALA A 299 14.55 -1.45 20.81
CA ALA A 299 15.17 -2.39 19.90
C ALA A 299 14.09 -3.16 19.14
N PHE A 300 14.45 -3.88 18.08
CA PHE A 300 13.51 -4.79 17.44
C PHE A 300 13.07 -5.91 18.38
N ILE A 301 11.91 -6.50 18.13
CA ILE A 301 11.42 -7.63 18.93
C ILE A 301 12.19 -8.89 18.55
N LYS A 302 12.76 -9.56 19.55
CA LYS A 302 13.32 -10.91 19.37
C LYS A 302 12.15 -11.86 19.12
N GLY A 303 12.10 -12.44 17.91
CA GLY A 303 11.02 -13.31 17.46
C GLY A 303 10.46 -14.22 18.57
N ASP A 304 9.21 -14.01 18.95
CA ASP A 304 8.60 -14.64 20.15
C ASP A 304 7.54 -15.69 19.80
N GLY A 305 7.37 -15.98 18.51
CA GLY A 305 6.40 -16.92 17.98
C GLY A 305 4.95 -16.45 18.10
N GLN A 306 4.71 -15.19 18.44
CA GLN A 306 3.40 -14.56 18.29
C GLN A 306 3.20 -14.03 16.87
N ARG A 307 1.94 -13.85 16.48
CA ARG A 307 1.61 -13.35 15.15
C ARG A 307 2.17 -11.94 14.96
N TYR A 308 2.77 -11.68 13.80
CA TYR A 308 3.45 -10.44 13.40
C TYR A 308 4.80 -10.15 14.09
N THR A 309 5.11 -10.85 15.18
CA THR A 309 6.37 -10.70 15.92
C THR A 309 7.19 -11.98 15.93
N ASP A 310 6.91 -12.91 15.02
CA ASP A 310 7.71 -14.09 14.74
C ASP A 310 8.96 -13.77 13.92
N ALA A 311 8.92 -12.69 13.15
CA ALA A 311 10.04 -12.12 12.39
C ALA A 311 10.14 -10.60 12.65
N ILE A 312 11.34 -10.03 12.51
CA ILE A 312 11.48 -8.57 12.46
C ILE A 312 11.07 -8.14 11.04
N THR A 313 10.00 -7.35 10.94
CA THR A 313 9.45 -6.92 9.64
C THR A 313 9.23 -5.41 9.65
N LEU A 314 9.60 -4.76 8.53
CA LEU A 314 9.35 -3.34 8.27
C LEU A 314 8.24 -3.22 7.23
N ARG A 315 7.42 -2.16 7.30
CA ARG A 315 6.43 -1.82 6.27
C ARG A 315 6.80 -0.49 5.64
N GLY A 316 6.89 -0.43 4.32
CA GLY A 316 7.24 0.78 3.59
C GLY A 316 6.03 1.50 3.02
N GLY A 317 6.08 2.84 3.00
CA GLY A 317 5.05 3.69 2.41
C GLY A 317 5.41 5.16 2.61
N ASP A 318 5.03 6.02 1.67
CA ASP A 318 5.27 7.46 1.75
C ASP A 318 4.17 8.12 2.59
N PHE A 319 4.42 8.32 3.89
CA PHE A 319 3.39 8.74 4.85
C PHE A 319 3.20 10.26 4.83
N ASN A 320 4.28 11.02 4.64
CA ASN A 320 4.21 12.48 4.54
C ASN A 320 4.02 12.98 3.08
N MET A 321 3.99 12.05 2.11
CA MET A 321 3.80 12.32 0.69
C MET A 321 4.90 13.22 0.09
N ASP A 322 6.13 13.18 0.60
CA ASP A 322 7.25 14.00 0.12
C ASP A 322 8.04 13.37 -1.06
N GLY A 323 7.69 12.13 -1.38
CA GLY A 323 8.28 11.27 -2.41
C GLY A 323 9.20 10.20 -1.85
N TYR A 324 9.74 10.36 -0.64
CA TYR A 324 10.65 9.40 -0.03
C TYR A 324 9.86 8.39 0.81
N PRO A 325 9.96 7.08 0.55
CA PRO A 325 9.25 6.09 1.36
C PRO A 325 9.70 6.12 2.83
N ASP A 326 8.74 6.25 3.73
CA ASP A 326 8.87 6.09 5.18
C ASP A 326 8.67 4.63 5.60
N LEU A 327 8.90 4.34 6.88
CA LEU A 327 8.77 2.99 7.44
C LEU A 327 7.86 2.96 8.67
N LEU A 328 7.14 1.85 8.84
CA LEU A 328 6.58 1.44 10.12
C LEU A 328 7.38 0.26 10.66
N ALA A 329 7.73 0.34 11.94
CA ALA A 329 8.47 -0.71 12.65
C ALA A 329 7.90 -0.93 14.05
N THR A 330 7.80 -2.18 14.46
CA THR A 330 7.43 -2.54 15.84
C THR A 330 8.69 -2.77 16.67
N LEU A 331 8.80 -2.03 17.77
CA LEU A 331 9.94 -2.04 18.67
C LEU A 331 9.52 -2.46 20.08
N GLU A 332 10.47 -2.97 20.85
CA GLU A 332 10.33 -3.27 22.27
C GLU A 332 11.25 -2.38 23.10
N SER A 333 10.69 -1.78 24.15
CA SER A 333 11.48 -1.05 25.13
C SER A 333 12.35 -2.02 25.91
N THR A 334 13.65 -1.76 25.92
CA THR A 334 14.64 -2.59 26.61
C THR A 334 14.47 -2.58 28.13
N SER A 335 13.87 -1.53 28.69
CA SER A 335 13.64 -1.35 30.13
C SER A 335 12.29 -1.92 30.59
N THR A 336 11.20 -1.54 29.92
CA THR A 336 9.83 -1.88 30.34
C THR A 336 9.27 -3.12 29.66
N LYS A 337 9.92 -3.63 28.60
CA LYS A 337 9.41 -4.72 27.74
C LYS A 337 8.07 -4.41 27.07
N GLN A 338 7.72 -3.12 27.00
CA GLN A 338 6.56 -2.65 26.28
C GLN A 338 6.82 -2.67 24.78
N ARG A 339 5.86 -3.17 24.01
CA ARG A 339 5.91 -3.15 22.54
C ARG A 339 5.14 -1.96 22.00
N GLN A 340 5.69 -1.34 20.97
CA GLN A 340 5.02 -0.25 20.29
C GLN A 340 5.50 -0.15 18.84
N SER A 341 4.58 0.17 17.95
CA SER A 341 4.86 0.47 16.56
C SER A 341 5.08 1.97 16.37
N PHE A 342 6.10 2.32 15.60
CA PHE A 342 6.52 3.69 15.36
C PHE A 342 6.65 3.98 13.87
N LEU A 343 6.41 5.24 13.51
CA LEU A 343 6.78 5.80 12.22
C LEU A 343 8.27 6.18 12.24
N LEU A 344 8.98 5.73 11.23
CA LEU A 344 10.37 6.05 10.92
C LEU A 344 10.33 6.91 9.65
N GLU A 345 10.48 8.21 9.82
CA GLU A 345 10.44 9.16 8.70
C GLU A 345 11.77 9.15 7.96
N ASN A 346 11.71 9.05 6.64
CA ASN A 346 12.86 9.16 5.77
C ASN A 346 13.35 10.61 5.75
N VAL A 347 14.60 10.84 6.15
CA VAL A 347 15.19 12.18 6.29
C VAL A 347 16.57 12.25 5.62
N ALA A 348 16.98 13.47 5.25
CA ALA A 348 18.31 13.69 4.70
C ALA A 348 19.40 13.34 5.73
N CYS A 349 20.41 12.58 5.31
CA CYS A 349 21.58 12.32 6.12
C CYS A 349 22.74 13.26 5.75
N ASN A 350 23.12 14.13 6.68
CA ASN A 350 24.18 15.12 6.46
C ASN A 350 25.60 14.59 6.74
N SER A 351 25.72 13.48 7.48
CA SER A 351 27.02 12.93 7.92
C SER A 351 27.32 11.54 7.35
N CYS A 352 26.57 11.11 6.33
CA CYS A 352 26.68 9.79 5.74
C CYS A 352 27.65 9.76 4.57
N ASN A 353 28.36 8.64 4.40
CA ASN A 353 29.29 8.40 3.30
C ASN A 353 28.72 7.30 2.39
N GLY A 354 28.47 7.63 1.12
CA GLY A 354 27.98 6.69 0.11
C GLY A 354 26.45 6.62 -0.05
N PHE A 355 25.72 7.24 0.88
CA PHE A 355 24.26 7.38 0.88
C PHE A 355 23.86 8.71 1.52
N ASN A 356 22.68 9.22 1.16
CA ASN A 356 22.21 10.58 1.44
C ASN A 356 20.94 10.63 2.30
N ARG A 357 20.35 9.47 2.62
CA ARG A 357 19.08 9.36 3.37
C ARG A 357 19.20 8.37 4.52
N THR A 358 18.52 8.67 5.63
CA THR A 358 18.40 7.78 6.80
C THR A 358 16.98 7.89 7.36
N PHE A 359 16.69 7.25 8.48
CA PHE A 359 15.40 7.32 9.14
C PHE A 359 15.51 7.93 10.54
N ASP A 360 14.56 8.80 10.86
CA ASP A 360 14.37 9.35 12.21
C ASP A 360 13.05 8.86 12.80
N ILE A 361 13.08 8.43 14.06
CA ILE A 361 11.89 7.85 14.71
C ILE A 361 11.00 8.99 15.20
N ARG A 362 9.78 9.05 14.66
CA ARG A 362 8.75 10.00 15.09
C ARG A 362 7.92 9.41 16.23
N TRP A 363 8.46 9.52 17.44
CA TRP A 363 7.93 8.92 18.67
C TRP A 363 6.45 9.21 18.98
N GLN A 364 5.91 10.33 18.49
CA GLN A 364 4.54 10.78 18.74
C GLN A 364 3.63 10.76 17.51
N ALA A 365 4.12 10.29 16.35
CA ALA A 365 3.37 10.37 15.10
C ALA A 365 2.06 9.57 15.13
N LEU A 366 2.02 8.44 15.84
CA LEU A 366 0.86 7.54 15.91
C LEU A 366 0.04 7.70 17.20
N ASN A 367 0.07 8.89 17.82
CA ASN A 367 -0.79 9.22 18.98
C ASN A 367 -2.28 9.03 18.62
N PRO A 368 -3.12 8.33 19.43
CA PRO A 368 -2.91 7.87 20.81
C PRO A 368 -2.52 6.40 21.01
N PHE A 369 -2.01 5.72 19.98
CA PHE A 369 -1.74 4.27 20.03
C PHE A 369 -0.41 3.92 20.72
N TYR A 370 -0.39 4.05 22.06
CA TYR A 370 0.76 3.69 22.90
C TYR A 370 0.63 2.32 23.59
N ASN A 371 -0.54 1.67 23.49
CA ASN A 371 -0.87 0.47 24.24
C ASN A 371 -0.49 -0.82 23.49
N GLU A 372 0.72 -1.34 23.73
CA GLU A 372 1.14 -2.70 23.33
C GLU A 372 0.75 -3.09 21.90
N THR A 373 1.30 -2.39 20.91
CA THR A 373 1.06 -2.72 19.50
C THR A 373 2.09 -3.72 18.99
N VAL A 374 1.62 -4.74 18.28
CA VAL A 374 2.44 -5.82 17.70
C VAL A 374 2.67 -5.66 16.20
N MET A 375 1.89 -4.79 15.55
CA MET A 375 1.98 -4.52 14.12
C MET A 375 1.34 -3.17 13.81
N ALA A 376 1.95 -2.45 12.88
CA ALA A 376 1.34 -1.33 12.17
C ALA A 376 1.62 -1.47 10.68
N VAL A 377 0.66 -1.12 9.83
CA VAL A 377 0.81 -1.18 8.37
C VAL A 377 0.04 -0.03 7.71
N PHE A 378 0.61 0.49 6.61
CA PHE A 378 -0.01 1.57 5.84
C PHE A 378 -1.26 1.09 5.11
N TYR A 379 -2.25 1.97 5.02
CA TYR A 379 -3.52 1.74 4.34
C TYR A 379 -4.15 3.07 3.90
N ASP A 380 -4.98 3.08 2.86
CA ASP A 380 -5.71 4.28 2.40
C ASP A 380 -7.21 4.06 2.65
N PHE A 381 -7.72 4.50 3.80
CA PHE A 381 -9.12 4.23 4.17
C PHE A 381 -10.11 5.05 3.33
N TYR A 382 -9.71 6.25 2.93
CA TYR A 382 -10.59 7.20 2.24
C TYR A 382 -10.42 7.18 0.72
N GLN A 383 -9.56 6.32 0.20
CA GLN A 383 -9.20 6.24 -1.22
C GLN A 383 -8.75 7.60 -1.78
N ASP A 384 -8.09 8.41 -0.94
CA ASP A 384 -7.65 9.76 -1.28
C ASP A 384 -6.15 9.85 -1.54
N GLY A 385 -5.45 8.70 -1.52
CA GLY A 385 -4.02 8.59 -1.78
C GLY A 385 -3.14 8.90 -0.56
N ILE A 386 -3.71 9.36 0.55
CA ILE A 386 -2.97 9.59 1.78
C ILE A 386 -2.89 8.27 2.55
N LEU A 387 -1.69 7.89 2.95
CA LEU A 387 -1.50 6.68 3.76
C LEU A 387 -1.86 6.97 5.22
N ASP A 388 -2.94 6.33 5.66
CA ASP A 388 -3.33 6.08 7.04
C ASP A 388 -2.64 4.80 7.57
N VAL A 389 -2.97 4.36 8.79
CA VAL A 389 -2.35 3.18 9.41
C VAL A 389 -3.39 2.26 10.08
N ILE A 390 -3.34 0.96 9.76
CA ILE A 390 -3.98 -0.09 10.56
C ILE A 390 -2.98 -0.55 11.63
N LEU A 391 -3.40 -0.57 12.89
CA LEU A 391 -2.62 -1.12 14.00
C LEU A 391 -3.28 -2.36 14.58
N VAL A 392 -2.47 -3.25 15.15
CA VAL A 392 -2.92 -4.38 15.97
C VAL A 392 -2.36 -4.26 17.37
N GLU A 393 -3.24 -4.08 18.34
CA GLU A 393 -2.95 -4.08 19.77
C GLU A 393 -3.03 -5.51 20.33
N LEU A 394 -2.14 -5.83 21.26
CA LEU A 394 -2.18 -7.06 22.05
C LEU A 394 -2.75 -6.74 23.44
N VAL A 395 -4.08 -6.84 23.54
CA VAL A 395 -4.84 -6.45 24.74
C VAL A 395 -4.61 -7.42 25.90
N ASP A 396 -4.44 -8.71 25.61
CA ASP A 396 -4.11 -9.74 26.60
C ASP A 396 -2.98 -10.62 26.07
N LYS A 397 -1.77 -10.45 26.62
CA LYS A 397 -0.58 -11.23 26.25
C LYS A 397 -0.72 -12.72 26.60
N ALA A 398 -1.43 -13.06 27.68
CA ALA A 398 -1.52 -14.43 28.16
C ALA A 398 -2.45 -15.27 27.26
N ASN A 399 -3.58 -14.67 26.88
CA ASN A 399 -4.58 -15.32 26.03
C ASN A 399 -4.43 -14.99 24.53
N LYS A 400 -3.39 -14.21 24.15
CA LYS A 400 -3.12 -13.77 22.77
C LYS A 400 -4.34 -13.10 22.13
N VAL A 401 -4.98 -12.19 22.88
CA VAL A 401 -6.15 -11.45 22.41
C VAL A 401 -5.68 -10.20 21.69
N TYR A 402 -5.98 -10.15 20.39
CA TYR A 402 -5.63 -9.04 19.51
C TYR A 402 -6.85 -8.13 19.27
N ARG A 403 -6.57 -6.85 19.09
CA ARG A 403 -7.55 -5.84 18.71
C ARG A 403 -7.02 -4.98 17.57
N THR A 404 -7.77 -4.84 16.48
CA THR A 404 -7.47 -3.89 15.41
C THR A 404 -7.87 -2.47 15.79
N ALA A 405 -7.04 -1.53 15.37
CA ALA A 405 -7.25 -0.10 15.49
C ALA A 405 -6.89 0.59 14.18
N ALA A 406 -7.41 1.81 13.98
CA ALA A 406 -7.16 2.62 12.80
C ALA A 406 -6.74 4.04 13.18
N PHE A 407 -5.60 4.45 12.63
CA PHE A 407 -5.04 5.78 12.77
C PHE A 407 -5.20 6.53 11.44
N LYS A 408 -5.80 7.72 11.49
CA LYS A 408 -5.91 8.65 10.39
C LYS A 408 -4.74 9.61 10.35
N ASN A 409 -4.07 9.66 9.21
CA ASN A 409 -3.07 10.66 8.92
C ASN A 409 -3.74 11.98 8.53
N SER A 410 -3.13 13.08 8.95
CA SER A 410 -3.55 14.43 8.60
C SER A 410 -2.32 15.21 8.16
N LEU A 411 -2.27 15.55 6.87
CA LEU A 411 -1.21 16.37 6.33
C LEU A 411 -1.52 17.84 6.58
N ASP A 412 -0.56 18.59 7.13
CA ASP A 412 -0.68 20.03 7.39
C ASP A 412 -0.45 20.88 6.11
N TYR A 413 -0.26 20.23 4.95
CA TYR A 413 -0.03 20.88 3.67
C TYR A 413 -0.63 20.11 2.50
N ASP A 414 -0.91 20.83 1.41
CA ASP A 414 -1.35 20.23 0.15
C ASP A 414 -0.18 19.48 -0.49
N ALA A 415 -0.13 18.17 -0.26
CA ALA A 415 0.79 17.26 -0.92
C ALA A 415 0.09 16.62 -2.13
N ASN A 416 0.82 16.53 -3.24
CA ASN A 416 0.36 15.89 -4.44
C ASN A 416 0.79 14.41 -4.46
N PHE A 417 0.06 13.59 -5.21
CA PHE A 417 0.40 12.18 -5.37
C PHE A 417 0.06 11.62 -6.74
N VAL A 418 0.62 10.46 -7.06
CA VAL A 418 0.09 9.57 -8.11
C VAL A 418 -0.06 8.18 -7.52
N LYS A 419 -1.26 7.62 -7.63
CA LYS A 419 -1.57 6.24 -7.25
C LYS A 419 -1.69 5.41 -8.52
N VAL A 420 -0.97 4.29 -8.58
CA VAL A 420 -0.88 3.45 -9.78
C VAL A 420 -1.15 2.00 -9.42
N MET A 421 -2.08 1.38 -10.14
CA MET A 421 -2.42 -0.03 -10.00
C MET A 421 -2.30 -0.72 -11.36
N VAL A 422 -1.62 -1.86 -11.41
CA VAL A 422 -1.48 -2.68 -12.62
C VAL A 422 -2.25 -3.97 -12.44
N LEU A 423 -3.18 -4.27 -13.35
CA LEU A 423 -4.02 -5.48 -13.29
C LEU A 423 -3.51 -6.59 -14.19
N THR A 424 -3.98 -7.83 -14.00
CA THR A 424 -3.65 -8.98 -14.87
C THR A 424 -4.08 -8.76 -16.34
N GLY A 425 -5.09 -7.93 -16.59
CA GLY A 425 -5.54 -7.57 -17.94
C GLY A 425 -6.33 -8.67 -18.65
N ARG A 426 -6.62 -9.78 -17.97
CA ARG A 426 -7.43 -10.89 -18.50
C ARG A 426 -8.89 -10.46 -18.66
N ASN A 427 -9.60 -11.14 -19.55
CA ASN A 427 -11.02 -10.92 -19.79
C ASN A 427 -11.77 -12.25 -19.80
N ASN A 428 -12.98 -12.26 -19.24
CA ASN A 428 -13.83 -13.44 -19.23
C ASN A 428 -15.12 -13.17 -20.01
N SER A 429 -15.35 -13.91 -21.10
CA SER A 429 -16.53 -13.74 -21.95
C SER A 429 -17.83 -14.19 -21.27
N MET A 430 -17.75 -15.06 -20.25
CA MET A 430 -18.93 -15.51 -19.48
C MET A 430 -19.45 -14.44 -18.52
N TYR A 431 -18.60 -13.49 -18.14
CA TYR A 431 -18.94 -12.39 -17.24
C TYR A 431 -18.72 -11.05 -17.96
N PRO A 432 -19.58 -10.71 -18.94
CA PRO A 432 -19.44 -9.49 -19.71
C PRO A 432 -19.64 -8.26 -18.82
N ILE A 433 -18.92 -7.19 -19.17
CA ILE A 433 -18.95 -5.87 -18.52
C ILE A 433 -20.40 -5.41 -18.33
N SER A 434 -20.87 -5.31 -17.08
CA SER A 434 -22.21 -4.84 -16.75
C SER A 434 -22.24 -3.32 -16.50
N PRO A 435 -23.34 -2.62 -16.85
CA PRO A 435 -23.53 -1.23 -16.46
C PRO A 435 -23.87 -1.16 -14.96
N GLY A 436 -23.11 -0.37 -14.20
CA GLY A 436 -23.42 -0.03 -12.81
C GLY A 436 -24.49 1.07 -12.71
N SER A 437 -24.98 1.27 -11.48
CA SER A 437 -26.17 2.09 -11.11
C SER A 437 -26.11 3.58 -11.53
N LEU A 438 -24.95 4.08 -11.95
CA LEU A 438 -24.72 5.47 -12.37
C LEU A 438 -24.06 5.58 -13.75
N GLY A 439 -24.15 4.55 -14.60
CA GLY A 439 -23.48 4.52 -15.91
C GLY A 439 -21.97 4.23 -15.83
N LYS A 440 -21.40 4.05 -14.63
CA LYS A 440 -20.09 3.44 -14.42
C LYS A 440 -20.15 1.98 -14.87
N LYS A 441 -19.48 1.61 -15.96
CA LYS A 441 -19.37 0.20 -16.37
C LYS A 441 -18.49 -0.55 -15.36
N LYS A 442 -19.01 -1.55 -14.64
CA LYS A 442 -18.21 -2.42 -13.76
C LYS A 442 -17.34 -3.29 -14.67
N ARG A 443 -16.08 -2.91 -14.85
CA ARG A 443 -15.15 -3.53 -15.80
C ARG A 443 -14.13 -4.35 -15.00
N THR A 444 -14.30 -5.65 -14.94
CA THR A 444 -13.25 -6.53 -14.41
C THR A 444 -12.22 -6.76 -15.52
N TYR A 445 -11.09 -6.06 -15.44
CA TYR A 445 -9.94 -6.29 -16.32
C TYR A 445 -8.88 -7.15 -15.61
N GLY A 446 -9.32 -8.02 -14.69
CA GLY A 446 -8.46 -8.86 -13.88
C GLY A 446 -8.20 -8.32 -12.48
N THR A 447 -7.28 -8.97 -11.77
CA THR A 447 -7.01 -8.78 -10.34
C THR A 447 -5.58 -8.26 -10.10
N ASN A 448 -5.16 -8.26 -8.84
CA ASN A 448 -3.80 -7.95 -8.38
C ASN A 448 -2.73 -8.75 -9.16
N LEU A 449 -1.75 -8.06 -9.73
CA LEU A 449 -0.63 -8.68 -10.44
C LEU A 449 0.69 -8.47 -9.67
N PRO A 450 1.41 -9.53 -9.25
CA PRO A 450 2.73 -9.41 -8.62
C PRO A 450 3.85 -9.17 -9.64
N GLY A 451 4.79 -8.29 -9.30
CA GLY A 451 6.01 -8.04 -10.07
C GLY A 451 6.07 -6.82 -11.01
N PRO A 452 4.97 -6.18 -11.47
CA PRO A 452 5.06 -4.99 -12.32
C PRO A 452 5.97 -3.92 -11.74
N SER A 453 6.83 -3.34 -12.58
CA SER A 453 7.65 -2.19 -12.21
C SER A 453 6.93 -0.90 -12.58
N ILE A 454 6.85 0.04 -11.64
CA ILE A 454 6.21 1.33 -11.81
C ILE A 454 7.25 2.38 -11.49
N ALA A 455 7.58 3.20 -12.48
CA ALA A 455 8.59 4.25 -12.32
C ALA A 455 8.04 5.58 -12.80
N TYR A 456 8.31 6.66 -12.06
CA TYR A 456 8.05 8.01 -12.56
C TYR A 456 9.36 8.78 -12.69
N ARG A 457 9.34 9.74 -13.60
CA ARG A 457 10.36 10.78 -13.72
C ARG A 457 9.64 12.13 -13.76
N THR A 458 10.16 13.07 -13.00
CA THR A 458 9.68 14.45 -12.98
C THR A 458 10.82 15.41 -12.70
N THR A 459 10.57 16.70 -12.87
CA THR A 459 11.50 17.77 -12.52
C THR A 459 10.89 18.58 -11.37
N THR A 460 11.68 18.84 -10.34
CA THR A 460 11.25 19.65 -9.20
C THR A 460 11.13 21.14 -9.55
N GLN A 461 10.58 21.93 -8.64
CA GLN A 461 10.50 23.39 -8.81
C GLN A 461 11.89 24.06 -8.89
N ASP A 462 12.90 23.49 -8.25
CA ASP A 462 14.31 23.93 -8.32
C ASP A 462 15.03 23.44 -9.59
N GLY A 463 14.36 22.68 -10.46
CA GLY A 463 14.92 22.20 -11.71
C GLY A 463 15.77 20.93 -11.58
N SER A 464 15.77 20.27 -10.42
CA SER A 464 16.48 19.00 -10.24
C SER A 464 15.61 17.82 -10.71
N PRO A 465 16.20 16.82 -11.41
CA PRO A 465 15.47 15.63 -11.82
C PRO A 465 15.17 14.75 -10.59
N ARG A 466 13.96 14.20 -10.55
CA ARG A 466 13.52 13.18 -9.59
C ARG A 466 13.03 11.95 -10.32
N ASN A 467 13.51 10.79 -9.88
CA ASN A 467 13.07 9.50 -10.39
C ASN A 467 12.71 8.62 -9.21
N ALA A 468 11.59 7.91 -9.29
CA ALA A 468 11.27 6.86 -8.32
C ALA A 468 10.91 5.59 -9.06
N ILE A 469 11.16 4.45 -8.42
CA ILE A 469 10.69 3.15 -8.87
C ILE A 469 10.13 2.34 -7.70
N ALA A 470 9.08 1.60 -7.97
CA ALA A 470 8.53 0.61 -7.05
C ALA A 470 8.07 -0.61 -7.83
N ALA A 471 8.07 -1.76 -7.17
CA ALA A 471 7.45 -2.98 -7.68
C ALA A 471 6.09 -3.19 -7.00
N GLN A 472 5.08 -3.56 -7.78
CA GLN A 472 3.77 -3.92 -7.23
C GLN A 472 3.81 -5.34 -6.66
N LEU A 473 3.35 -5.50 -5.41
CA LEU A 473 3.25 -6.79 -4.70
C LEU A 473 4.50 -7.69 -4.86
N PRO A 474 5.71 -7.20 -4.53
CA PRO A 474 6.94 -7.96 -4.74
C PRO A 474 7.07 -9.16 -3.79
N GLN A 475 6.31 -9.19 -2.69
CA GLN A 475 6.37 -10.22 -1.65
C GLN A 475 4.95 -10.60 -1.21
N SER A 476 4.72 -11.89 -0.92
CA SER A 476 3.43 -12.43 -0.47
C SER A 476 3.50 -13.30 0.80
N ALA A 477 4.70 -13.72 1.21
CA ALA A 477 4.89 -14.61 2.34
C ALA A 477 4.95 -13.84 3.68
N TYR A 478 4.56 -14.52 4.75
CA TYR A 478 4.62 -14.11 6.16
C TYR A 478 3.87 -12.82 6.46
N PHE A 479 2.62 -12.72 5.98
CA PHE A 479 1.81 -11.51 6.09
C PHE A 479 2.57 -10.28 5.57
N SER A 480 3.01 -10.30 4.31
CA SER A 480 3.75 -9.18 3.71
C SER A 480 2.95 -7.87 3.66
N LEU A 481 1.61 -7.95 3.69
CA LEU A 481 0.68 -6.80 3.81
C LEU A 481 1.02 -5.63 2.87
N ASN A 482 1.47 -5.96 1.65
CA ASN A 482 1.67 -4.97 0.61
C ASN A 482 0.31 -4.50 0.07
N LEU A 483 0.21 -3.21 -0.23
CA LEU A 483 -0.97 -2.66 -0.90
C LEU A 483 -1.03 -3.15 -2.36
N PRO A 484 -2.24 -3.34 -2.92
CA PRO A 484 -2.42 -3.80 -4.31
C PRO A 484 -2.08 -2.75 -5.38
N TYR A 485 -1.58 -1.60 -4.95
CA TYR A 485 -1.17 -0.47 -5.79
C TYR A 485 0.07 0.17 -5.19
N THR A 486 0.69 1.08 -5.95
CA THR A 486 1.77 1.93 -5.48
C THR A 486 1.30 3.38 -5.43
N THR A 487 1.58 4.06 -4.33
CA THR A 487 1.42 5.50 -4.22
C THR A 487 2.79 6.16 -4.20
N PHE A 488 2.96 7.18 -5.03
CA PHE A 488 4.12 8.06 -5.01
C PHE A 488 3.69 9.43 -4.49
N GLY A 489 4.27 9.88 -3.37
CA GLY A 489 4.20 11.27 -3.00
C GLY A 489 5.01 12.12 -3.97
N LEU A 490 4.47 13.29 -4.25
CA LEU A 490 5.10 14.30 -5.09
C LEU A 490 5.45 15.54 -4.25
N GLY A 491 5.14 15.57 -2.96
CA GLY A 491 5.23 16.76 -2.13
C GLY A 491 4.47 17.92 -2.78
N ARG A 492 5.08 19.10 -2.81
CA ARG A 492 4.52 20.28 -3.49
C ARG A 492 4.98 20.42 -4.96
N THR A 493 5.49 19.34 -5.58
CA THR A 493 6.06 19.37 -6.95
C THR A 493 4.97 19.62 -8.03
N PRO A 494 5.34 19.89 -9.31
CA PRO A 494 4.63 20.81 -10.21
C PRO A 494 3.32 20.25 -10.78
N ASN A 495 2.68 21.07 -11.63
CA ASN A 495 1.38 20.83 -12.26
C ASN A 495 1.22 19.48 -12.99
N PHE A 496 2.31 18.78 -13.33
CA PHE A 496 2.31 17.49 -13.99
C PHE A 496 3.56 16.68 -13.63
N VAL A 497 3.47 15.36 -13.75
CA VAL A 497 4.60 14.43 -13.75
C VAL A 497 5.04 14.23 -15.20
N ASP A 498 6.33 14.43 -15.49
CA ASP A 498 6.86 14.40 -16.87
C ASP A 498 6.54 13.09 -17.58
N SER A 499 6.81 11.96 -16.90
CA SER A 499 6.58 10.62 -17.46
C SER A 499 6.36 9.57 -16.39
N LEU A 500 5.38 8.69 -16.60
CA LEU A 500 5.16 7.46 -15.84
C LEU A 500 5.38 6.24 -16.73
N THR A 501 6.31 5.37 -16.35
CA THR A 501 6.66 4.14 -17.06
C THR A 501 6.17 2.92 -16.29
N ILE A 502 5.46 2.04 -16.98
CA ILE A 502 5.00 0.76 -16.44
C ILE A 502 5.71 -0.37 -17.18
N GLY A 503 6.34 -1.28 -16.44
CA GLY A 503 6.99 -2.49 -16.92
C GLY A 503 6.21 -3.74 -16.52
N VAL A 504 5.92 -4.60 -17.49
CA VAL A 504 5.26 -5.89 -17.29
C VAL A 504 5.83 -6.91 -18.28
N GLY A 505 6.30 -8.06 -17.79
CA GLY A 505 6.70 -9.20 -18.62
C GLY A 505 7.83 -8.92 -19.62
N GLY A 506 8.79 -8.04 -19.28
CA GLY A 506 9.89 -7.64 -20.16
C GLY A 506 9.50 -6.62 -21.23
N LYS A 507 8.35 -5.97 -21.07
CA LYS A 507 7.84 -4.92 -21.94
C LYS A 507 7.48 -3.70 -21.10
N SER A 508 7.52 -2.52 -21.72
CA SER A 508 7.14 -1.30 -21.02
C SER A 508 6.35 -0.34 -21.89
N ARG A 509 5.62 0.54 -21.22
CA ARG A 509 4.98 1.70 -21.82
C ARG A 509 5.13 2.92 -20.92
N GLU A 510 5.44 4.03 -21.57
CA GLU A 510 5.53 5.34 -20.95
C GLU A 510 4.26 6.15 -21.27
N TRP A 511 3.72 6.83 -20.25
CA TRP A 511 2.66 7.82 -20.39
C TRP A 511 3.21 9.20 -19.96
N PRO A 512 3.24 10.18 -20.88
CA PRO A 512 3.72 11.51 -20.57
C PRO A 512 2.65 12.35 -19.85
N GLN A 513 3.08 13.39 -19.13
CA GLN A 513 2.24 14.45 -18.59
C GLN A 513 1.07 13.95 -17.72
N ILE A 514 1.38 13.16 -16.69
CA ILE A 514 0.36 12.68 -15.75
C ILE A 514 -0.05 13.81 -14.80
N ILE A 515 -1.36 13.98 -14.61
CA ILE A 515 -1.93 14.98 -13.72
C ILE A 515 -1.77 14.49 -12.27
N PRO A 516 -1.24 15.29 -11.33
CA PRO A 516 -1.16 14.92 -9.92
C PRO A 516 -2.56 14.75 -9.29
N ASN A 517 -2.62 14.09 -8.14
CA ASN A 517 -3.87 13.72 -7.46
C ASN A 517 -4.77 12.88 -8.37
N SER A 518 -4.14 11.92 -9.03
CA SER A 518 -4.82 10.98 -9.89
C SER A 518 -4.48 9.55 -9.52
N GLN A 519 -5.47 8.68 -9.74
CA GLN A 519 -5.36 7.24 -9.65
C GLN A 519 -5.35 6.69 -11.07
N MET A 520 -4.34 5.91 -11.41
CA MET A 520 -4.14 5.34 -12.73
C MET A 520 -4.21 3.81 -12.65
N VAL A 521 -5.25 3.24 -13.27
CA VAL A 521 -5.40 1.79 -13.41
C VAL A 521 -4.92 1.37 -14.78
N VAL A 522 -3.91 0.50 -14.82
CA VAL A 522 -3.22 0.06 -16.02
C VAL A 522 -3.58 -1.37 -16.37
N ILE A 523 -3.97 -1.58 -17.62
CA ILE A 523 -4.47 -2.84 -18.15
C ILE A 523 -3.53 -3.28 -19.29
N PRO A 524 -2.57 -4.17 -19.03
CA PRO A 524 -1.52 -4.57 -19.97
C PRO A 524 -2.00 -5.67 -20.95
N ASN A 525 -3.07 -5.40 -21.71
CA ASN A 525 -3.66 -6.38 -22.63
C ASN A 525 -3.57 -5.96 -24.13
N PRO A 526 -2.94 -6.77 -25.01
CA PRO A 526 -2.09 -7.93 -24.70
C PRO A 526 -0.68 -7.48 -24.28
N ILE A 527 0.00 -8.26 -23.44
CA ILE A 527 1.36 -7.97 -22.92
C ILE A 527 2.35 -7.71 -24.05
N SER A 528 2.27 -8.51 -25.12
CA SER A 528 3.17 -8.44 -26.27
C SER A 528 3.10 -7.12 -27.05
N LYS A 529 2.06 -6.30 -26.85
CA LYS A 529 1.82 -5.05 -27.58
C LYS A 529 1.59 -3.88 -26.62
N PRO A 530 2.66 -3.31 -26.02
CA PRO A 530 2.55 -2.21 -25.03
C PRO A 530 1.76 -1.01 -25.52
N TYR A 531 1.88 -0.65 -26.80
CA TYR A 531 1.12 0.43 -27.43
C TYR A 531 -0.41 0.26 -27.39
N ARG A 532 -0.92 -0.95 -27.10
CA ARG A 532 -2.36 -1.24 -26.92
C ARG A 532 -2.82 -1.23 -25.46
N TRP A 533 -1.90 -1.20 -24.50
CA TRP A 533 -2.23 -1.15 -23.08
C TRP A 533 -3.14 0.04 -22.79
N LYS A 534 -4.06 -0.12 -21.85
CA LYS A 534 -4.99 0.95 -21.49
C LYS A 534 -4.62 1.49 -20.12
N ALA A 535 -4.75 2.80 -19.95
CA ALA A 535 -4.69 3.44 -18.66
C ALA A 535 -6.01 4.19 -18.44
N GLN A 536 -6.66 3.91 -17.32
CA GLN A 536 -7.84 4.65 -16.89
C GLN A 536 -7.40 5.59 -15.78
N LEU A 537 -7.66 6.89 -15.97
CA LEU A 537 -7.28 7.93 -15.03
C LEU A 537 -8.54 8.39 -14.28
N PHE A 538 -8.49 8.33 -12.97
CA PHE A 538 -9.49 8.86 -12.06
C PHE A 538 -8.87 10.01 -11.31
N VAL A 539 -9.49 11.18 -11.36
CA VAL A 539 -8.97 12.38 -10.69
C VAL A 539 -9.73 12.56 -9.40
N THR A 540 -9.03 12.63 -8.27
CA THR A 540 -9.65 12.95 -6.98
C THR A 540 -9.89 14.46 -6.92
N PRO A 541 -11.15 14.93 -6.84
CA PRO A 541 -11.42 16.36 -6.77
C PRO A 541 -10.95 16.92 -5.43
N SER A 542 -10.05 17.91 -5.47
CA SER A 542 -9.60 18.60 -4.26
C SER A 542 -10.76 19.34 -3.58
N LYS A 543 -10.87 19.23 -2.24
CA LYS A 543 -11.84 20.01 -1.43
C LYS A 543 -11.69 21.52 -1.62
N LEU A 544 -10.48 21.97 -1.99
CA LEU A 544 -10.20 23.37 -2.28
C LEU A 544 -11.00 23.87 -3.49
N ILE A 545 -11.31 23.02 -4.47
CA ILE A 545 -12.09 23.43 -5.66
C ILE A 545 -13.49 23.90 -5.25
N LEU A 546 -14.13 23.18 -4.32
CA LEU A 546 -15.45 23.54 -3.78
C LEU A 546 -15.37 24.84 -2.96
N LEU A 547 -14.35 24.99 -2.11
CA LEU A 547 -14.13 26.21 -1.33
C LEU A 547 -13.83 27.42 -2.22
N SER A 548 -12.99 27.25 -3.25
CA SER A 548 -12.68 28.28 -4.24
C SER A 548 -13.92 28.65 -5.06
N ALA A 549 -14.74 27.67 -5.47
CA ALA A 549 -16.01 27.92 -6.15
C ALA A 549 -17.00 28.69 -5.26
N ALA A 550 -17.09 28.34 -3.97
CA ALA A 550 -17.91 29.04 -3.00
C ALA A 550 -17.39 30.46 -2.75
N ALA A 551 -16.07 30.64 -2.58
CA ALA A 551 -15.44 31.94 -2.40
C ALA A 551 -15.61 32.84 -3.64
N LEU A 552 -15.44 32.29 -4.84
CA LEU A 552 -15.66 32.99 -6.12
C LEU A 552 -17.13 33.38 -6.26
N SER A 553 -18.05 32.47 -5.97
CA SER A 553 -19.50 32.76 -6.00
C SER A 553 -19.86 33.86 -5.00
N GLY A 554 -19.28 33.82 -3.79
CA GLY A 554 -19.46 34.84 -2.76
C GLY A 554 -18.93 36.21 -3.18
N THR A 555 -17.73 36.26 -3.78
CA THR A 555 -17.16 37.52 -4.30
C THR A 555 -17.94 38.07 -5.48
N CYS A 556 -18.35 37.23 -6.44
CA CYS A 556 -19.24 37.63 -7.54
C CYS A 556 -20.59 38.15 -7.02
N GLY A 557 -21.16 37.51 -6.00
CA GLY A 557 -22.40 37.94 -5.36
C GLY A 557 -22.27 39.30 -4.68
N LEU A 558 -21.18 39.52 -3.93
CA LEU A 558 -20.89 40.81 -3.29
C LEU A 558 -20.74 41.93 -4.31
N ILE A 559 -19.97 41.71 -5.38
CA ILE A 559 -19.78 42.69 -6.46
C ILE A 559 -21.13 43.01 -7.12
N SER A 560 -21.96 42.01 -7.38
CA SER A 560 -23.29 42.19 -7.97
C SER A 560 -24.20 43.02 -7.06
N LEU A 561 -24.18 42.79 -5.75
CA LEU A 561 -24.95 43.58 -4.77
C LEU A 561 -24.48 45.04 -4.74
N ILE A 562 -23.18 45.29 -4.79
CA ILE A 562 -22.63 46.65 -4.86
C ILE A 562 -23.10 47.35 -6.14
N ILE A 563 -23.03 46.67 -7.28
CA ILE A 563 -23.49 47.22 -8.57
C ILE A 563 -24.98 47.56 -8.52
N VAL A 564 -25.83 46.66 -8.01
CA VAL A 564 -27.28 46.90 -7.90
C VAL A 564 -27.59 48.05 -6.95
N SER A 565 -26.88 48.14 -5.82
CA SER A 565 -27.03 49.22 -4.84
C SER A 565 -26.65 50.58 -5.44
N LEU A 566 -25.51 50.66 -6.13
CA LEU A 566 -25.08 51.87 -6.83
C LEU A 566 -26.05 52.25 -7.94
N TYR A 567 -26.53 51.29 -8.73
CA TYR A 567 -27.52 51.51 -9.79
C TYR A 567 -28.85 52.04 -9.24
N TRP A 568 -29.32 51.53 -8.09
CA TRP A 568 -30.51 52.06 -7.44
C TRP A 568 -30.31 53.46 -6.87
N LYS A 569 -29.12 53.75 -6.33
CA LYS A 569 -28.77 55.09 -5.86
C LYS A 569 -28.75 56.08 -7.03
N GLU A 570 -28.06 55.74 -8.11
CA GLU A 570 -27.99 56.53 -9.35
C GLU A 570 -29.39 56.77 -9.92
N ARG A 571 -30.22 55.73 -10.05
CA ARG A 571 -31.61 55.87 -10.54
C ARG A 571 -32.47 56.75 -9.63
N ARG A 572 -32.16 56.83 -8.33
CA ARG A 572 -32.86 57.70 -7.38
C ARG A 572 -32.39 59.15 -7.55
N GLU A 573 -31.09 59.38 -7.73
CA GLU A 573 -30.51 60.69 -8.01
C GLU A 573 -31.06 61.25 -9.35
N ASP A 574 -31.07 60.44 -10.42
CA ASP A 574 -31.68 60.79 -11.71
C ASP A 574 -33.16 61.21 -11.61
N LYS A 575 -33.93 60.52 -10.76
CA LYS A 575 -35.35 60.86 -10.54
C LYS A 575 -35.49 62.20 -9.82
N ILE A 576 -34.60 62.51 -8.89
CA ILE A 576 -34.59 63.79 -8.17
C ILE A 576 -34.19 64.92 -9.12
N GLU A 577 -33.16 64.72 -9.95
CA GLU A 577 -32.74 65.70 -10.96
C GLU A 577 -33.84 65.98 -11.99
N LYS A 578 -34.50 64.94 -12.52
CA LYS A 578 -35.64 65.11 -13.45
C LYS A 578 -36.81 65.87 -12.83
N LEU A 579 -37.08 65.68 -11.53
CA LEU A 579 -38.11 66.44 -10.83
C LEU A 579 -37.69 67.91 -10.63
N GLN A 580 -36.40 68.18 -10.39
CA GLN A 580 -35.88 69.54 -10.31
C GLN A 580 -35.88 70.26 -11.66
N GLU A 581 -35.58 69.57 -12.76
CA GLU A 581 -35.69 70.11 -14.12
C GLU A 581 -37.15 70.37 -14.51
N ALA A 582 -38.09 69.49 -14.14
CA ALA A 582 -39.51 69.70 -14.39
C ALA A 582 -40.10 70.90 -13.61
N HIS A 583 -39.49 71.29 -12.49
CA HIS A 583 -39.84 72.49 -11.72
C HIS A 583 -39.13 73.77 -12.19
N ARG A 584 -38.19 73.69 -13.14
CA ARG A 584 -37.69 74.88 -13.84
C ARG A 584 -38.73 75.31 -14.87
N PHE A 585 -39.65 76.17 -14.46
CA PHE A 585 -40.48 76.93 -15.40
C PHE A 585 -39.57 77.78 -16.30
N PRO A 586 -39.72 77.72 -17.64
CA PRO A 586 -39.05 78.65 -18.53
C PRO A 586 -39.70 80.02 -18.35
N PHE A 587 -39.00 80.96 -17.72
CA PHE A 587 -39.28 82.38 -17.83
C PHE A 587 -38.76 82.85 -19.20
N ASP A 588 -39.46 82.50 -20.27
CA ASP A 588 -39.31 83.16 -21.57
C ASP A 588 -40.65 83.11 -22.32
N ALA A 589 -41.67 83.69 -21.67
CA ALA A 589 -42.95 84.06 -22.26
C ALA A 589 -43.66 85.07 -21.32
N MET A 590 -43.06 86.25 -21.14
CA MET A 590 -43.77 87.50 -20.85
C MET A 590 -42.95 88.69 -21.34
#